data_AF-A0A6A3QFS3-F1
#
_entry.id   AF-A0A6A3QFS3-F1
#
_cell.length_a   1.000
_cell.length_b   1.000
_cell.length_c   1.000
_cell.angle_alpha   90.00
_cell.angle_beta   90.00
_cell.angle_gamma   90.00
#
_symmetry.space_group_name_H-M   'P 1'
#
loop_
_entity.id
_entity.type
_entity.pdbx_description
1 polymer ?
#
loop_
_entity_poly.entity_id
_entity_poly.type
_entity_poly.pdbx_seq_one_letter_code
_entity_poly.pdbx_strand_id
1 'polypeptide(L)'
;MPVSDLLCGSWPLVPTPRPEDPPRIFVPNDEDLKYDILMEAHDAPSSGHLGREKTYASVSQTFWWRHMYKWVATYVRTCETCQRVKPAGHASAPLQSLPVPADCWKSMSLDFVFGLPADDRGNTGVLPLCAV
;
A
#
# COMPACT_ATOMS: atom_id res chain seq x y z
N MET A 1 -22.84 -4.02 -30.25
CA MET A 1 -22.00 -5.23 -30.40
C MET A 1 -20.63 -4.79 -30.93
N PRO A 2 -19.51 -5.35 -30.43
CA PRO A 2 -18.88 -4.87 -29.20
C PRO A 2 -17.33 -4.83 -29.24
N VAL A 3 -16.69 -4.09 -28.33
CA VAL A 3 -15.34 -4.30 -27.76
C VAL A 3 -15.17 -3.21 -26.68
N SER A 4 -14.97 -3.43 -25.39
CA SER A 4 -14.47 -4.59 -24.66
C SER A 4 -14.88 -4.46 -23.19
N ASP A 5 -15.71 -5.39 -22.73
CA ASP A 5 -15.82 -5.76 -21.32
C ASP A 5 -14.46 -6.30 -20.85
N LEU A 6 -13.77 -5.55 -20.01
CA LEU A 6 -12.64 -6.06 -19.24
C LEU A 6 -12.75 -5.60 -17.78
N LEU A 7 -13.24 -6.54 -16.97
CA LEU A 7 -12.83 -6.79 -15.59
C LEU A 7 -13.30 -5.76 -14.55
N CYS A 8 -14.62 -5.65 -14.39
CA CYS A 8 -15.19 -5.49 -13.05
C CYS A 8 -14.82 -6.76 -12.26
N GLY A 9 -13.80 -6.63 -11.41
CA GLY A 9 -13.14 -7.75 -10.74
C GLY A 9 -14.12 -8.65 -9.98
N SER A 10 -14.25 -9.88 -10.46
CA SER A 10 -14.79 -11.00 -9.70
C SER A 10 -13.91 -11.22 -8.47
N TRP A 11 -14.27 -10.60 -7.34
CA TRP A 11 -13.75 -10.98 -6.04
C TRP A 11 -14.18 -12.42 -5.75
N PRO A 12 -13.27 -13.32 -5.33
CA PRO A 12 -13.73 -14.53 -4.69
C PRO A 12 -14.36 -14.11 -3.37
N LEU A 13 -15.67 -14.28 -3.30
CA LEU A 13 -16.43 -14.40 -2.07
C LEU A 13 -15.59 -15.20 -1.07
N VAL A 14 -15.54 -14.74 0.18
CA VAL A 14 -14.91 -15.41 1.34
C VAL A 14 -14.87 -16.92 1.10
N PRO A 15 -13.67 -17.56 1.05
CA PRO A 15 -13.59 -18.98 0.75
C PRO A 15 -14.48 -19.74 1.73
N THR A 16 -15.59 -20.29 1.24
CA THR A 16 -16.39 -21.24 2.01
C THR A 16 -15.50 -22.44 2.27
N PRO A 17 -15.43 -22.96 3.50
CA PRO A 17 -14.62 -24.13 3.80
C PRO A 17 -15.02 -25.26 2.85
N ARG A 18 -14.05 -25.73 2.07
CA ARG A 18 -14.24 -26.87 1.16
C ARG A 18 -14.16 -28.16 1.98
N PRO A 19 -14.83 -29.24 1.54
CA PRO A 19 -14.76 -30.52 2.23
C PRO A 19 -13.34 -31.06 2.40
N GLU A 20 -12.43 -30.70 1.49
CA GLU A 20 -11.00 -31.04 1.52
C GLU A 20 -10.12 -30.11 2.37
N ASP A 21 -10.65 -29.05 2.98
CA ASP A 21 -9.83 -28.18 3.82
C ASP A 21 -9.49 -28.88 5.16
N PRO A 22 -8.24 -28.75 5.65
CA PRO A 22 -7.84 -29.37 6.91
C PRO A 22 -8.70 -28.86 8.08
N PRO A 23 -8.92 -29.70 9.11
CA PRO A 23 -9.73 -29.32 10.27
C PRO A 23 -9.12 -28.09 10.94
N ARG A 24 -9.96 -27.08 11.20
CA ARG A 24 -9.58 -25.83 11.87
C ARG A 24 -10.15 -25.81 13.29
N ILE A 25 -9.42 -25.19 14.20
CA ILE A 25 -9.82 -25.01 15.59
C ILE A 25 -10.84 -23.86 15.66
N PHE A 26 -12.04 -24.16 16.16
CA PHE A 26 -13.04 -23.15 16.44
C PHE A 26 -12.61 -22.31 17.64
N VAL A 27 -12.51 -20.99 17.45
CA VAL A 27 -12.24 -20.05 18.53
C VAL A 27 -13.58 -19.51 19.06
N PRO A 28 -13.88 -19.67 20.37
CA PRO A 28 -15.07 -19.10 20.99
C PRO A 28 -15.17 -17.59 20.80
N ASN A 29 -16.32 -16.99 21.14
CA ASN A 29 -16.48 -15.54 21.09
C ASN A 29 -15.80 -14.83 22.28
N ASP A 30 -14.52 -15.11 22.45
CA ASP A 30 -13.60 -14.46 23.37
C ASP A 30 -12.76 -13.47 22.55
N GLU A 31 -12.71 -12.20 22.97
CA GLU A 31 -11.98 -11.17 22.23
C GLU A 31 -10.49 -11.23 22.54
N ASP A 32 -10.12 -11.44 23.81
CA ASP A 32 -8.73 -11.50 24.25
C ASP A 32 -7.99 -12.63 23.55
N LEU A 33 -8.62 -13.82 23.48
CA LEU A 33 -8.04 -14.96 22.76
C LEU A 33 -7.85 -14.68 21.26
N LYS A 34 -8.76 -13.95 20.62
CA LYS A 34 -8.59 -13.57 19.21
C LYS A 34 -7.46 -12.56 19.05
N TYR A 35 -7.32 -11.63 19.99
CA TYR A 35 -6.22 -10.66 19.98
C TYR A 35 -4.87 -11.34 20.14
N ASP A 36 -4.74 -12.29 21.06
CA ASP A 36 -3.50 -13.05 21.27
C ASP A 36 -3.09 -13.81 20.00
N ILE A 37 -4.04 -14.47 19.33
CA ILE A 37 -3.79 -15.17 18.05
C ILE A 37 -3.33 -14.19 16.97
N LEU A 38 -3.96 -13.01 16.88
CA LEU A 38 -3.61 -12.01 15.87
C LEU A 38 -2.26 -11.35 16.16
N MET A 39 -1.93 -11.13 17.43
CA MET A 39 -0.64 -10.61 17.87
C MET A 39 0.48 -11.57 17.48
N GLU A 40 0.35 -12.86 17.79
CA GLU A 40 1.36 -13.85 17.40
C GLU A 40 1.50 -13.94 15.87
N ALA A 41 0.38 -13.90 15.13
CA ALA A 41 0.42 -14.01 13.69
C ALA A 41 0.93 -12.75 12.96
N HIS A 42 0.85 -11.57 13.57
CA HIS A 42 1.19 -10.29 12.94
C HIS A 42 2.44 -9.62 13.51
N ASP A 43 2.55 -9.56 14.83
CA ASP A 43 3.60 -8.82 15.56
C ASP A 43 4.83 -9.67 15.88
N ALA A 44 4.75 -11.00 15.72
CA ALA A 44 5.93 -11.85 15.88
C ALA A 44 7.08 -11.37 14.97
N PRO A 45 8.34 -11.33 15.45
CA PRO A 45 9.49 -10.88 14.66
C PRO A 45 9.66 -11.66 13.35
N SER A 46 9.25 -12.93 13.32
CA SER A 46 9.24 -13.80 12.14
C SER A 46 8.17 -13.42 11.09
N SER A 47 7.07 -12.80 11.53
CA SER A 47 5.98 -12.37 10.66
C SER A 47 6.26 -11.01 10.02
N GLY A 48 7.00 -10.13 10.68
CA GLY A 48 7.42 -8.86 10.08
C GLY A 48 6.25 -7.95 9.67
N HIS A 49 5.17 -7.94 10.46
CA HIS A 49 3.98 -7.11 10.22
C HIS A 49 3.35 -7.32 8.83
N LEU A 50 3.09 -8.58 8.48
CA LEU A 50 2.45 -8.92 7.20
C LEU A 50 1.15 -8.13 6.99
N GLY A 51 0.90 -7.75 5.73
CA GLY A 51 -0.36 -7.12 5.35
C GLY A 51 -1.56 -8.05 5.55
N ARG A 52 -2.76 -7.45 5.62
CA ARG A 52 -4.05 -8.11 5.90
C ARG A 52 -4.22 -9.49 5.28
N GLU A 53 -3.99 -9.63 3.97
CA GLU A 53 -4.23 -10.89 3.25
C GLU A 53 -3.32 -12.02 3.75
N LYS A 54 -2.05 -11.70 4.00
CA LYS A 54 -1.06 -12.68 4.47
C LYS A 54 -1.32 -13.08 5.92
N THR A 55 -1.68 -12.12 6.78
CA THR A 55 -2.08 -12.42 8.17
C THR A 55 -3.34 -13.29 8.19
N TYR A 56 -4.36 -12.97 7.36
CA TYR A 56 -5.56 -13.79 7.27
C TYR A 56 -5.23 -15.20 6.77
N ALA A 57 -4.42 -15.34 5.72
CA ALA A 57 -4.03 -16.63 5.18
C ALA A 57 -3.34 -17.49 6.24
N SER A 58 -2.40 -16.92 6.99
CA SER A 58 -1.69 -17.61 8.08
C SER A 58 -2.64 -18.08 9.20
N VAL A 59 -3.44 -17.17 9.76
CA VAL A 59 -4.36 -17.49 10.86
C VAL A 59 -5.41 -18.51 10.42
N SER A 60 -5.90 -18.37 9.19
CA SER A 60 -6.96 -19.22 8.66
C SER A 60 -6.52 -20.68 8.47
N GLN A 61 -5.22 -20.98 8.40
CA GLN A 61 -4.76 -22.37 8.27
C GLN A 61 -5.10 -23.22 9.49
N THR A 62 -5.11 -22.60 10.68
CA THR A 62 -5.26 -23.32 11.96
C THR A 62 -6.55 -22.96 12.68
N PHE A 63 -7.01 -21.71 12.58
CA PHE A 63 -8.13 -21.19 13.35
C PHE A 63 -9.31 -20.78 12.49
N TRP A 64 -10.49 -20.80 13.09
CA TRP A 64 -11.70 -20.26 12.49
C TRP A 64 -12.62 -19.64 13.53
N TRP A 65 -13.17 -18.47 13.20
CA TRP A 65 -14.28 -17.84 13.93
C TRP A 65 -15.11 -16.96 13.02
N ARG A 66 -16.30 -16.56 13.50
CA ARG A 66 -17.23 -15.74 12.72
C ARG A 66 -16.65 -14.34 12.49
N HIS A 67 -16.68 -13.88 11.24
CA HIS A 67 -16.13 -12.59 10.80
C HIS A 67 -14.60 -12.43 11.00
N MET A 68 -13.84 -13.52 11.01
CA MET A 68 -12.37 -13.51 11.15
C MET A 68 -11.67 -12.52 10.22
N TYR A 69 -12.08 -12.44 8.95
CA TYR A 69 -11.49 -11.49 8.00
C TYR A 69 -11.63 -10.02 8.44
N LYS A 70 -12.79 -9.65 9.00
CA LYS A 70 -13.05 -8.29 9.51
C LYS A 70 -12.19 -7.98 10.73
N TRP A 71 -11.99 -8.98 11.59
CA TRP A 71 -11.09 -8.88 12.76
C TRP A 71 -9.64 -8.65 12.32
N VAL A 72 -9.11 -9.50 11.44
CA VAL A 72 -7.76 -9.35 10.88
C VAL A 72 -7.59 -7.98 10.20
N ALA A 73 -8.56 -7.58 9.37
CA ALA A 73 -8.52 -6.29 8.69
C ALA A 73 -8.46 -5.10 9.65
N THR A 74 -9.22 -5.18 10.74
CA THR A 74 -9.25 -4.12 11.77
C THR A 74 -7.94 -4.06 12.52
N TYR A 75 -7.44 -5.22 12.96
CA TYR A 75 -6.19 -5.36 13.71
C TYR A 75 -4.98 -4.84 12.94
N VAL A 76 -4.77 -5.30 11.70
CA VAL A 76 -3.66 -4.85 10.86
C VAL A 76 -3.77 -3.36 10.52
N ARG A 77 -5.00 -2.84 10.37
CA ARG A 77 -5.22 -1.40 10.13
C ARG A 77 -4.85 -0.55 11.35
N THR A 78 -5.04 -1.05 12.57
CA THR A 78 -4.72 -0.33 13.81
C THR A 78 -3.27 -0.50 14.27
N CYS A 79 -2.48 -1.35 13.61
CA CYS A 79 -1.06 -1.53 13.93
C CYS A 79 -0.25 -0.23 13.63
N GLU A 80 0.37 0.33 14.66
CA GLU A 80 1.17 1.57 14.57
C GLU A 80 2.38 1.42 13.64
N THR A 81 3.10 0.29 13.73
CA THR A 81 4.26 0.00 12.87
C THR A 81 3.85 -0.04 11.40
N CYS A 82 2.74 -0.74 11.09
CA CYS A 82 2.19 -0.78 9.73
C CYS A 82 1.80 0.60 9.22
N GLN A 83 1.16 1.43 10.06
CA GLN A 83 0.74 2.78 9.67
C GLN A 83 1.91 3.71 9.41
N ARG A 84 3.01 3.59 10.17
CA ARG A 84 4.22 4.41 9.98
C ARG A 84 4.98 4.04 8.71
N VAL A 85 5.10 2.74 8.44
CA VAL A 85 5.90 2.24 7.30
C VAL A 85 5.12 2.31 6.00
N LYS A 86 3.80 2.07 6.04
CA LYS A 86 2.98 2.09 4.83
C LYS A 86 2.57 3.53 4.52
N PRO A 87 3.11 4.15 3.45
CA PRO A 87 2.62 5.45 3.03
C PRO A 87 1.12 5.35 2.79
N ALA A 88 0.36 6.30 3.35
CA ALA A 88 -1.04 6.44 2.99
C ALA A 88 -1.13 6.54 1.47
N GLY A 89 -2.12 5.88 0.86
CA GLY A 89 -2.40 6.04 -0.56
C GLY A 89 -2.71 7.51 -0.80
N HIS A 90 -1.72 8.30 -1.19
CA HIS A 90 -1.90 9.68 -1.52
C HIS A 90 -2.64 9.70 -2.85
N ALA A 91 -3.92 10.04 -2.83
CA ALA A 91 -4.56 10.55 -4.02
C ALA A 91 -3.86 11.88 -4.30
N SER A 92 -2.87 11.87 -5.20
CA SER A 92 -2.27 13.11 -5.67
C SER A 92 -3.39 14.04 -6.07
N ALA A 93 -3.40 15.23 -5.47
CA ALA A 93 -4.26 16.29 -5.94
C ALA A 93 -4.02 16.45 -7.45
N PRO A 94 -5.05 16.76 -8.25
CA PRO A 94 -4.87 17.04 -9.66
C PRO A 94 -3.77 18.08 -9.84
N LEU A 95 -2.79 17.80 -10.71
CA LEU A 95 -1.74 18.76 -11.02
C LEU A 95 -2.38 20.01 -11.62
N GLN A 96 -2.18 21.16 -10.98
CA GLN A 96 -2.61 22.45 -11.52
C GLN A 96 -1.48 23.00 -12.40
N SER A 97 -1.71 23.06 -13.70
CA SER A 97 -0.75 23.68 -14.62
C SER A 97 -0.65 25.18 -14.37
N LEU A 98 0.57 25.73 -14.50
CA LEU A 98 0.78 27.17 -14.50
C LEU A 98 0.10 27.81 -15.73
N PRO A 99 -0.36 29.07 -15.63
CA PRO A 99 -0.92 29.77 -16.77
C PRO A 99 0.13 29.94 -17.88
N VAL A 100 -0.29 29.80 -19.14
CA VAL A 100 0.58 30.05 -20.29
C VAL A 100 0.88 31.56 -20.36
N PRO A 101 2.15 31.97 -20.41
CA PRO A 101 2.51 33.38 -20.55
C PRO A 101 2.05 33.93 -21.90
N ALA A 102 1.54 35.17 -21.92
CA ALA A 102 1.03 35.81 -23.13
C ALA A 102 2.12 36.42 -24.02
N ASP A 103 3.27 36.78 -23.43
CA ASP A 103 4.37 37.48 -24.09
C ASP A 103 5.71 36.92 -23.61
N CYS A 104 6.74 37.14 -24.44
CA CYS A 104 8.12 36.75 -24.13
C CYS A 104 8.59 37.37 -22.80
N TRP A 105 9.33 36.61 -21.98
CA TRP A 105 9.97 37.05 -20.72
C TRP A 105 9.01 37.32 -19.56
N LYS A 106 7.76 36.82 -19.61
CA LYS A 106 6.78 37.00 -18.54
C LYS A 106 6.87 35.93 -17.46
N SER A 107 7.48 34.80 -17.79
CA SER A 107 7.77 33.71 -16.88
C SER A 107 9.22 33.23 -17.07
N MET A 108 9.85 32.85 -15.98
CA MET A 108 11.17 32.24 -16.00
C MET A 108 11.13 31.00 -15.12
N SER A 109 11.51 29.86 -15.67
CA SER A 109 11.74 28.63 -14.91
C SER A 109 13.24 28.34 -14.86
N LEU A 110 13.73 28.05 -13.67
CA LEU A 110 15.11 27.69 -13.39
C LEU A 110 15.12 26.29 -12.78
N ASP A 111 16.01 25.43 -13.26
CA ASP A 111 16.25 24.12 -12.65
C ASP A 111 17.75 23.93 -12.38
N PHE A 112 18.09 23.07 -11.41
CA PHE A 112 19.46 22.77 -11.03
C PHE A 112 19.73 21.28 -11.23
N VAL A 113 20.65 20.95 -12.15
CA VAL A 113 21.09 19.58 -12.37
C VAL A 113 22.48 19.41 -11.81
N PHE A 114 22.66 18.48 -10.87
CA PHE A 114 23.95 18.16 -10.24
C PHE A 114 24.31 16.69 -10.47
N GLY A 115 25.58 16.33 -10.22
CA GLY A 115 26.07 14.95 -10.35
C GLY A 115 26.56 14.60 -11.76
N LEU A 116 26.84 15.61 -12.59
CA LEU A 116 27.50 15.42 -13.87
C LEU A 116 29.00 15.19 -13.68
N PRO A 117 29.67 14.48 -14.60
CA PRO A 117 31.12 14.41 -14.62
C PRO A 117 31.74 15.81 -14.58
N ALA A 118 32.82 15.96 -13.80
CA ALA A 118 33.51 17.23 -13.71
C ALA A 118 34.04 17.65 -15.09
N ASP A 119 33.78 18.90 -15.47
CA ASP A 119 34.47 19.51 -16.60
C ASP A 119 35.94 19.85 -16.22
N ASP A 120 36.70 20.38 -17.18
CA ASP A 120 38.10 20.78 -16.98
C ASP A 120 38.29 21.87 -15.91
N ARG A 121 37.20 22.50 -15.45
CA ARG A 121 37.17 23.52 -14.41
C ARG A 121 36.62 22.98 -13.07
N GLY A 122 36.27 21.70 -13.01
CA GLY A 122 35.73 21.05 -11.82
C GLY A 122 34.22 21.24 -11.62
N ASN A 123 33.49 21.79 -12.60
CA ASN A 123 32.05 21.98 -12.48
C ASN A 123 31.31 20.66 -12.70
N THR A 124 30.37 20.34 -11.81
CA THR A 124 29.59 19.07 -11.81
C THR A 124 28.09 19.29 -11.93
N GLY A 125 27.68 20.52 -12.26
CA GLY A 125 26.28 20.88 -12.39
C GLY A 125 26.03 21.95 -13.44
N VAL A 126 24.81 21.97 -13.94
CA VAL A 126 24.32 22.93 -14.94
C VAL A 126 23.02 23.56 -14.45
N LEU A 127 22.82 24.82 -14.84
CA LEU A 127 21.67 25.63 -14.48
C LEU A 127 20.87 26.01 -15.74
N PRO A 128 19.96 25.14 -16.22
CA PRO A 128 19.07 25.49 -17.32
C PRO A 128 18.08 26.57 -16.91
N LEU A 129 18.01 27.62 -17.74
CA LEU A 129 17.03 28.70 -17.64
C LEU A 129 16.15 28.70 -18.90
N CYS A 130 14.84 28.65 -18.71
CA CYS A 130 13.86 28.85 -19.78
C CYS A 130 13.05 30.11 -19.47
N ALA A 131 13.12 31.09 -20.37
CA ALA A 131 12.30 32.29 -20.31
C ALA A 131 11.22 32.19 -21.38
N VAL A 132 9.95 32.21 -20.94
CA VAL A 132 8.77 32.23 -21.80
C VAL A 132 8.01 33.50 -21.55
#